data_AF-A0A344TT16-F1
#
_entry.id   AF-A0A344TT16-F1
#
_cell.length_a   1.000
_cell.length_b   1.000
_cell.length_c   1.000
_cell.angle_alpha   90.00
_cell.angle_beta   90.00
_cell.angle_gamma   90.00
#
_symmetry.space_group_name_H-M   'P 1'
#
loop_
_entity.id
_entity.type
_entity.pdbx_description
1 polymer ?
#
loop_
_entity_poly.entity_id
_entity_poly.type
_entity_poly.pdbx_seq_one_letter_code
_entity_poly.pdbx_strand_id
1 'polypeptide(L)'
;MTRYEFTYNQEIGHQGQSLVPHFPGGDSGVTIGPGYDMGGRSPEEIYADLTRVGVDTEIAQVLAQAAYKTGDDASRWISQHGGLYITEEQQRALYEEVLVPEYEQRMQSQLIHFAENHESITPDMVEVDHLSARQKHILFDYTYNAGLSKFPTLVEAVLREDWDEVSRHYERFSAGEPLFYRNEMFYQTFLDPEAVDQFEKSVEINREIIAIEGMLDDIAANDIEEDAQRLQDEDSRLSAD
;
A
#
# COMPACT_ATOMS: atom_id res chain seq x y z
N MET A 1 2.74 11.30 -4.26
CA MET A 1 1.90 10.22 -4.84
C MET A 1 2.08 8.96 -4.00
N THR A 2 1.07 8.10 -3.94
CA THR A 2 1.14 6.78 -3.26
C THR A 2 1.94 5.79 -4.10
N ARG A 3 2.81 4.95 -3.51
CA ARG A 3 3.69 4.01 -4.25
C ARG A 3 2.93 3.05 -5.15
N TYR A 4 1.75 2.62 -4.70
CA TYR A 4 0.83 1.72 -5.40
C TYR A 4 -0.51 2.42 -5.64
N GLU A 5 -0.48 3.52 -6.39
CA GLU A 5 -1.61 4.44 -6.58
C GLU A 5 -2.82 3.79 -7.24
N PHE A 6 -2.60 2.90 -8.21
CA PHE A 6 -3.69 2.16 -8.83
C PHE A 6 -4.52 1.42 -7.77
N THR A 7 -3.87 0.58 -6.96
CA THR A 7 -4.54 -0.19 -5.90
C THR A 7 -5.18 0.74 -4.89
N TYR A 8 -4.47 1.76 -4.38
CA TYR A 8 -5.03 2.74 -3.45
C TYR A 8 -6.35 3.32 -3.96
N ASN A 9 -6.38 3.80 -5.21
CA ASN A 9 -7.56 4.41 -5.81
C ASN A 9 -8.72 3.42 -6.00
N GLN A 10 -8.43 2.12 -6.16
CA GLN A 10 -9.48 1.09 -6.22
C GLN A 10 -10.06 0.78 -4.83
N GLU A 11 -9.25 0.89 -3.76
CA GLU A 11 -9.65 0.48 -2.41
C GLU A 11 -10.36 1.58 -1.59
N ILE A 12 -10.09 2.86 -1.86
CA ILE A 12 -10.74 3.97 -1.12
C ILE A 12 -12.22 4.17 -1.50
N GLY A 13 -12.68 3.50 -2.56
CA GLY A 13 -14.05 3.60 -3.07
C GLY A 13 -14.44 5.02 -3.49
N HIS A 14 -15.75 5.27 -3.55
CA HIS A 14 -16.31 6.59 -3.83
C HIS A 14 -17.13 7.07 -2.62
N GLN A 15 -17.05 8.36 -2.29
CA GLN A 15 -17.82 9.04 -1.23
C GLN A 15 -17.32 8.86 0.22
N GLY A 16 -16.03 8.63 0.44
CA GLY A 16 -15.42 8.70 1.78
C GLY A 16 -15.79 7.55 2.73
N GLN A 17 -16.33 6.46 2.20
CA GLN A 17 -16.70 5.26 3.00
C GLN A 17 -15.49 4.65 3.70
N SER A 18 -14.31 4.74 3.09
CA SER A 18 -13.05 4.28 3.67
C SER A 18 -12.58 5.14 4.84
N LEU A 19 -13.04 6.39 4.98
CA LEU A 19 -12.65 7.27 6.09
C LEU A 19 -13.31 6.89 7.41
N VAL A 20 -14.32 6.01 7.39
CA VAL A 20 -15.05 5.56 8.58
C VAL A 20 -14.91 4.06 8.75
N PRO A 21 -14.92 3.55 10.00
CA PRO A 21 -14.99 2.12 10.24
C PRO A 21 -16.24 1.52 9.60
N HIS A 22 -16.07 0.40 8.92
CA HIS A 22 -17.16 -0.38 8.33
C HIS A 22 -16.87 -1.88 8.45
N PHE A 23 -17.84 -2.72 8.06
CA PHE A 23 -17.67 -4.17 7.99
C PHE A 23 -17.99 -4.64 6.57
N PRO A 24 -16.99 -5.07 5.78
CA PRO A 24 -17.19 -5.50 4.39
C PRO A 24 -18.05 -6.77 4.21
N GLY A 25 -18.21 -7.58 5.27
CA GLY A 25 -18.92 -8.86 5.23
C GLY A 25 -17.98 -10.08 5.23
N GLY A 26 -18.56 -11.28 5.25
CA GLY A 26 -17.80 -12.54 5.22
C GLY A 26 -16.91 -12.73 6.45
N ASP A 27 -15.68 -13.17 6.21
CA ASP A 27 -14.67 -13.43 7.25
C ASP A 27 -13.88 -12.17 7.66
N SER A 28 -14.20 -11.00 7.08
CA SER A 28 -13.54 -9.74 7.42
C SER A 28 -13.84 -9.28 8.84
N GLY A 29 -12.98 -8.44 9.38
CA GLY A 29 -13.21 -7.70 10.61
C GLY A 29 -13.76 -6.30 10.39
N VAL A 30 -13.66 -5.49 11.44
CA VAL A 30 -13.88 -4.05 11.33
C VAL A 30 -12.76 -3.47 10.47
N THR A 31 -13.09 -2.76 9.40
CA THR A 31 -12.15 -2.24 8.41
C THR A 31 -12.20 -0.72 8.37
N ILE A 32 -11.05 -0.07 8.22
CA ILE A 32 -10.92 1.37 7.96
C ILE A 32 -9.87 1.63 6.89
N GLY A 33 -9.93 2.78 6.24
CA GLY A 33 -9.05 3.16 5.15
C GLY A 33 -9.19 2.21 3.94
N PRO A 34 -8.15 2.04 3.12
CA PRO A 34 -8.18 1.21 1.92
C PRO A 34 -8.03 -0.29 2.26
N GLY A 35 -8.70 -0.79 3.30
CA GLY A 35 -8.68 -2.22 3.66
C GLY A 35 -7.86 -2.59 4.90
N TYR A 36 -7.61 -1.66 5.83
CA TYR A 36 -7.00 -2.00 7.12
C TYR A 36 -7.99 -2.77 8.00
N ASP A 37 -7.92 -4.11 7.94
CA ASP A 37 -8.82 -5.03 8.64
C ASP A 37 -8.34 -5.35 10.08
N MET A 38 -9.09 -4.93 11.09
CA MET A 38 -8.74 -5.14 12.50
C MET A 38 -9.05 -6.56 13.02
N GLY A 39 -9.72 -7.41 12.24
CA GLY A 39 -10.12 -8.77 12.63
C GLY A 39 -8.96 -9.75 12.77
N GLY A 40 -7.81 -9.47 12.16
CA GLY A 40 -6.59 -10.29 12.30
C GLY A 40 -5.52 -9.70 13.21
N ARG A 41 -5.73 -8.48 13.73
CA ARG A 41 -4.71 -7.67 14.40
C ARG A 41 -4.97 -7.56 15.89
N SER A 42 -3.90 -7.52 16.68
CA SER A 42 -3.95 -7.27 18.13
C SER A 42 -4.33 -5.83 18.45
N PRO A 43 -4.88 -5.56 19.64
CA PRO A 43 -5.13 -4.20 20.09
C PRO A 43 -3.86 -3.32 20.05
N GLU A 44 -2.72 -3.89 20.43
CA GLU A 44 -1.43 -3.18 20.46
C GLU A 44 -0.95 -2.82 19.04
N GLU A 45 -1.08 -3.73 18.08
CA GLU A 45 -0.76 -3.46 16.67
C GLU A 45 -1.65 -2.36 16.11
N ILE A 46 -2.96 -2.44 16.33
CA ILE A 46 -3.92 -1.44 15.85
C ILE A 46 -3.62 -0.07 16.41
N TYR A 47 -3.40 0.02 17.73
CA TYR A 47 -3.07 1.29 18.36
C TYR A 47 -1.75 1.87 17.81
N ALA A 48 -0.71 1.05 17.68
CA ALA A 48 0.59 1.48 17.18
C ALA A 48 0.51 1.96 15.72
N ASP A 49 -0.16 1.20 14.85
CA ASP A 49 -0.33 1.57 13.43
C ASP A 49 -1.09 2.87 13.26
N LEU A 50 -2.24 3.01 13.95
CA LEU A 50 -3.08 4.20 13.80
C LEU A 50 -2.40 5.45 14.38
N THR A 51 -1.75 5.36 15.53
CA THR A 51 -1.05 6.51 16.11
C THR A 51 0.19 6.89 15.31
N ARG A 52 0.90 5.92 14.73
CA ARG A 52 2.02 6.16 13.82
C ARG A 52 1.63 7.03 12.62
N VAL A 53 0.44 6.80 12.06
CA VAL A 53 -0.07 7.55 10.91
C VAL A 53 -0.86 8.80 11.31
N GLY A 54 -0.71 9.24 12.56
CA GLY A 54 -1.24 10.52 13.06
C GLY A 54 -2.70 10.49 13.49
N VAL A 55 -3.32 9.32 13.67
CA VAL A 55 -4.67 9.21 14.27
C VAL A 55 -4.59 9.58 15.75
N ASP A 56 -5.56 10.37 16.20
CA ASP A 56 -5.67 10.77 17.61
C ASP A 56 -5.68 9.55 18.54
N THR A 57 -4.99 9.64 19.68
CA THR A 57 -4.80 8.50 20.58
C THR A 57 -6.11 8.00 21.19
N GLU A 58 -7.10 8.87 21.40
CA GLU A 58 -8.43 8.47 21.88
C GLU A 58 -9.17 7.68 20.80
N ILE A 59 -9.14 8.15 19.54
CA ILE A 59 -9.74 7.45 18.40
C ILE A 59 -9.05 6.09 18.19
N ALA A 60 -7.71 6.05 18.22
CA ALA A 60 -6.93 4.83 18.07
C ALA A 60 -7.22 3.82 19.20
N GLN A 61 -7.39 4.28 20.44
CA GLN A 61 -7.79 3.42 21.57
C GLN A 61 -9.18 2.81 21.38
N VAL A 62 -10.13 3.56 20.84
CA VAL A 62 -11.46 3.02 20.53
C VAL A 62 -11.35 1.98 19.41
N LEU A 63 -10.66 2.29 18.31
CA LEU A 63 -10.47 1.38 17.18
C LEU A 63 -9.73 0.09 17.57
N ALA A 64 -8.73 0.17 18.46
CA ALA A 64 -8.03 -1.01 18.99
C ALA A 64 -8.97 -2.01 19.70
N GLN A 65 -10.12 -1.56 20.22
CA GLN A 65 -11.11 -2.46 20.80
C GLN A 65 -11.82 -3.32 19.76
N ALA A 66 -11.71 -3.00 18.47
CA ALA A 66 -12.23 -3.81 17.36
C ALA A 66 -11.35 -5.02 17.02
N ALA A 67 -10.17 -5.14 17.66
CA ALA A 67 -9.26 -6.28 17.50
C ALA A 67 -10.00 -7.61 17.55
N TYR A 68 -9.66 -8.49 16.61
CA TYR A 68 -10.17 -9.86 16.49
C TYR A 68 -11.69 -10.00 16.29
N LYS A 69 -12.43 -8.90 16.11
CA LYS A 69 -13.86 -8.96 15.81
C LYS A 69 -14.05 -9.21 14.33
N THR A 70 -14.80 -10.27 14.02
CA THR A 70 -15.20 -10.67 12.67
C THR A 70 -16.70 -10.98 12.65
N GLY A 71 -17.30 -11.05 11.47
CA GLY A 71 -18.71 -11.44 11.32
C GLY A 71 -19.68 -10.59 12.16
N ASP A 72 -20.55 -11.26 12.91
CA ASP A 72 -21.57 -10.61 13.74
C ASP A 72 -20.98 -9.69 14.82
N ASP A 73 -19.79 -10.00 15.33
CA ASP A 73 -19.14 -9.17 16.35
C ASP A 73 -18.58 -7.87 15.76
N ALA A 74 -18.06 -7.91 14.53
CA ALA A 74 -17.64 -6.71 13.80
C ALA A 74 -18.86 -5.82 13.48
N SER A 75 -19.94 -6.43 12.97
CA SER A 75 -21.20 -5.74 12.69
C SER A 75 -21.77 -5.06 13.95
N ARG A 76 -21.79 -5.77 15.09
CA ARG A 76 -22.24 -5.21 16.36
C ARG A 76 -21.34 -4.07 16.84
N TRP A 77 -20.03 -4.21 16.71
CA TRP A 77 -19.08 -3.17 17.11
C TRP A 77 -19.32 -1.86 16.34
N ILE A 78 -19.49 -1.95 15.02
CA ILE A 78 -19.83 -0.80 14.16
C ILE A 78 -21.13 -0.12 14.63
N SER A 79 -22.18 -0.89 14.93
CA SER A 79 -23.46 -0.34 15.37
C SER A 79 -23.39 0.41 16.72
N GLN A 80 -22.38 0.10 17.53
CA GLN A 80 -22.17 0.67 18.87
C GLN A 80 -21.21 1.87 18.85
N HIS A 81 -20.36 2.00 17.83
CA HIS A 81 -19.29 2.99 17.76
C HIS A 81 -19.41 3.84 16.49
N GLY A 82 -20.28 4.86 16.56
CA GLY A 82 -20.42 5.88 15.51
C GLY A 82 -19.52 7.10 15.76
N GLY A 83 -19.33 7.93 14.72
CA GLY A 83 -18.60 9.20 14.82
C GLY A 83 -17.08 9.07 14.79
N LEU A 84 -16.55 7.87 14.55
CA LEU A 84 -15.13 7.64 14.33
C LEU A 84 -14.81 7.88 12.85
N TYR A 85 -13.75 8.64 12.59
CA TYR A 85 -13.25 8.87 11.24
C TYR A 85 -11.73 9.12 11.27
N ILE A 86 -11.09 8.87 10.13
CA ILE A 86 -9.72 9.30 9.83
C ILE A 86 -9.75 10.34 8.71
N THR A 87 -8.70 11.15 8.61
CA THR A 87 -8.53 12.08 7.49
C THR A 87 -8.03 11.36 6.24
N GLU A 88 -8.15 11.99 5.07
CA GLU A 88 -7.57 11.46 3.83
C GLU A 88 -6.04 11.31 3.91
N GLU A 89 -5.39 12.19 4.66
CA GLU A 89 -3.95 12.14 4.93
C GLU A 89 -3.60 10.92 5.80
N GLN A 90 -4.31 10.72 6.92
CA GLN A 90 -4.15 9.54 7.78
C GLN A 90 -4.46 8.25 7.02
N GLN A 91 -5.47 8.24 6.16
CA GLN A 91 -5.80 7.10 5.29
C GLN A 91 -4.65 6.77 4.33
N ARG A 92 -4.06 7.81 3.72
CA ARG A 92 -2.93 7.65 2.81
C ARG A 92 -1.70 7.14 3.54
N ALA A 93 -1.39 7.70 4.71
CA ALA A 93 -0.29 7.24 5.55
C ALA A 93 -0.52 5.80 6.06
N LEU A 94 -1.76 5.44 6.44
CA LEU A 94 -2.14 4.07 6.79
C LEU A 94 -1.87 3.09 5.63
N TYR A 95 -2.12 3.52 4.40
CA TYR A 95 -1.77 2.71 3.23
C TYR A 95 -0.26 2.60 3.04
N GLU A 96 0.44 3.73 2.90
CA GLU A 96 1.85 3.77 2.52
C GLU A 96 2.79 3.21 3.58
N GLU A 97 2.52 3.50 4.85
CA GLU A 97 3.44 3.16 5.92
C GLU A 97 3.12 1.81 6.56
N VAL A 98 1.87 1.35 6.49
CA VAL A 98 1.42 0.12 7.17
C VAL A 98 1.12 -0.98 6.18
N LEU A 99 0.20 -0.74 5.24
CA LEU A 99 -0.30 -1.78 4.36
C LEU A 99 0.69 -2.09 3.23
N VAL A 100 1.29 -1.08 2.61
CA VAL A 100 2.24 -1.28 1.50
C VAL A 100 3.41 -2.19 1.90
N PRO A 101 4.12 -1.98 3.02
CA PRO A 101 5.20 -2.87 3.43
C PRO A 101 4.73 -4.31 3.70
N GLU A 102 3.57 -4.50 4.33
CA GLU A 102 2.98 -5.82 4.56
C GLU A 102 2.71 -6.56 3.25
N TYR A 103 2.11 -5.87 2.29
CA TYR A 103 1.73 -6.45 1.01
C TYR A 103 2.89 -6.61 0.02
N GLU A 104 3.94 -5.78 0.10
CA GLU A 104 5.20 -6.00 -0.62
C GLU A 104 5.87 -7.30 -0.17
N GLN A 105 5.96 -7.53 1.14
CA GLN A 105 6.50 -8.79 1.69
C GLN A 105 5.65 -10.00 1.26
N ARG A 106 4.32 -9.85 1.27
CA ARG A 106 3.40 -10.89 0.80
C ARG A 106 3.55 -11.15 -0.69
N MET A 107 3.70 -10.12 -1.51
CA MET A 107 3.90 -10.22 -2.95
C MET A 107 5.21 -10.97 -3.24
N GLN A 108 6.31 -10.57 -2.61
CA GLN A 108 7.61 -11.24 -2.74
C GLN A 108 7.51 -12.73 -2.36
N SER A 109 6.87 -13.04 -1.23
CA SER A 109 6.67 -14.43 -0.80
C SER A 109 5.85 -15.24 -1.80
N GLN A 110 4.78 -14.65 -2.37
CA GLN A 110 3.95 -15.31 -3.37
C GLN A 110 4.68 -15.51 -4.69
N LEU A 111 5.53 -14.57 -5.11
CA LEU A 111 6.34 -14.68 -6.32
C LEU A 111 7.43 -15.74 -6.21
N ILE A 112 8.13 -15.81 -5.06
CA ILE A 112 9.10 -16.89 -4.78
C ILE A 112 8.40 -18.24 -4.86
N HIS A 113 7.27 -18.38 -4.16
CA HIS A 113 6.49 -19.61 -4.20
C HIS A 113 5.99 -19.92 -5.62
N PHE A 114 5.61 -18.90 -6.39
CA PHE A 114 5.20 -19.08 -7.78
C PHE A 114 6.34 -19.66 -8.64
N ALA A 115 7.55 -19.10 -8.55
CA ALA A 115 8.73 -19.57 -9.27
C ALA A 115 9.13 -21.00 -8.87
N GLU A 116 9.06 -21.35 -7.58
CA GLU A 116 9.34 -22.72 -7.10
C GLU A 116 8.41 -23.79 -7.72
N ASN A 117 7.22 -23.38 -8.16
CA ASN A 117 6.20 -24.28 -8.72
C ASN A 117 6.04 -24.16 -10.25
N HIS A 118 6.82 -23.30 -10.92
CA HIS A 118 6.76 -23.11 -12.37
C HIS A 118 8.16 -23.13 -12.98
N GLU A 119 8.55 -24.27 -13.59
CA GLU A 119 9.90 -24.48 -14.16
C GLU A 119 10.30 -23.43 -15.22
N SER A 120 9.33 -22.78 -15.87
CA SER A 120 9.55 -21.77 -16.90
C SER A 120 9.94 -20.39 -16.32
N ILE A 121 9.81 -20.19 -15.00
CA ILE A 121 10.06 -18.93 -14.30
C ILE A 121 11.38 -19.03 -13.54
N THR A 122 12.31 -18.12 -13.83
CA THR A 122 13.61 -18.10 -13.15
C THR A 122 13.55 -17.25 -11.88
N PRO A 123 14.45 -17.47 -10.90
CA PRO A 123 14.55 -16.61 -9.72
C PRO A 123 14.75 -15.12 -10.08
N ASP A 124 15.49 -14.84 -11.14
CA ASP A 124 15.75 -13.47 -11.63
C ASP A 124 14.47 -12.75 -12.11
N MET A 125 13.53 -13.49 -12.69
CA MET A 125 12.25 -12.92 -13.14
C MET A 125 11.35 -12.47 -11.98
N VAL A 126 11.52 -13.06 -10.80
CA VAL A 126 10.70 -12.75 -9.60
C VAL A 126 11.42 -11.88 -8.58
N GLU A 127 12.67 -11.50 -8.86
CA GLU A 127 13.43 -10.58 -8.03
C GLU A 127 12.76 -9.20 -8.07
N VAL A 128 12.23 -8.75 -6.94
CA VAL A 128 11.37 -7.55 -6.89
C VAL A 128 12.13 -6.32 -7.37
N ASP A 129 13.43 -6.22 -7.12
CA ASP A 129 14.24 -5.08 -7.57
C ASP A 129 14.42 -5.02 -9.09
N HIS A 130 14.25 -6.14 -9.80
CA HIS A 130 14.32 -6.21 -11.25
C HIS A 130 12.99 -5.90 -11.95
N LEU A 131 11.87 -5.92 -11.21
CA LEU A 131 10.55 -5.64 -11.77
C LEU A 131 10.37 -4.15 -12.11
N SER A 132 9.79 -3.89 -13.28
CA SER A 132 9.35 -2.55 -13.67
C SER A 132 8.23 -2.05 -12.76
N ALA A 133 8.01 -0.74 -12.73
CA ALA A 133 6.93 -0.16 -11.92
C ALA A 133 5.54 -0.65 -12.37
N ARG A 134 5.36 -0.91 -13.67
CA ARG A 134 4.14 -1.49 -14.25
C ARG A 134 3.91 -2.91 -13.71
N GLN A 135 4.95 -3.76 -13.73
CA GLN A 135 4.87 -5.11 -13.15
C GLN A 135 4.55 -5.05 -11.66
N LYS A 136 5.28 -4.22 -10.89
CA LYS A 136 5.06 -4.06 -9.45
C LYS A 136 3.63 -3.64 -9.13
N HIS A 137 3.07 -2.66 -9.84
CA HIS A 137 1.70 -2.23 -9.61
C HIS A 137 0.68 -3.34 -9.87
N ILE A 138 0.80 -4.05 -11.00
CA ILE A 138 -0.13 -5.13 -11.33
C ILE A 138 -0.02 -6.27 -10.32
N LEU A 139 1.19 -6.72 -10.01
CA LEU A 139 1.41 -7.83 -9.08
C LEU A 139 0.95 -7.46 -7.66
N PHE A 140 1.28 -6.26 -7.18
CA PHE A 140 0.81 -5.76 -5.89
C PHE A 140 -0.70 -5.72 -5.82
N ASP A 141 -1.37 -5.20 -6.86
CA ASP A 141 -2.83 -5.12 -6.93
C ASP A 141 -3.52 -6.48 -6.74
N TYR A 142 -3.00 -7.49 -7.43
CA TYR A 142 -3.48 -8.85 -7.35
C TYR A 142 -3.14 -9.51 -6.01
N THR A 143 -1.95 -9.30 -5.46
CA THR A 143 -1.59 -9.73 -4.10
C THR A 143 -2.53 -9.12 -3.07
N TYR A 144 -2.87 -7.83 -3.22
CA TYR A 144 -3.72 -7.08 -2.31
C TYR A 144 -5.13 -7.65 -2.24
N ASN A 145 -5.69 -7.96 -3.40
CA ASN A 145 -7.12 -8.22 -3.52
C ASN A 145 -7.52 -9.69 -3.55
N ALA A 146 -6.69 -10.55 -4.11
CA ALA A 146 -7.10 -11.91 -4.43
C ALA A 146 -6.04 -12.98 -4.20
N GLY A 147 -4.76 -12.60 -4.29
CA GLY A 147 -3.59 -13.47 -4.28
C GLY A 147 -3.18 -13.90 -5.69
N LEU A 148 -1.87 -13.94 -5.94
CA LEU A 148 -1.26 -14.27 -7.23
C LEU A 148 -1.58 -15.70 -7.69
N SER A 149 -1.67 -16.65 -6.75
CA SER A 149 -1.90 -18.07 -7.05
C SER A 149 -3.24 -18.36 -7.75
N LYS A 150 -4.21 -17.43 -7.66
CA LYS A 150 -5.49 -17.55 -8.36
C LYS A 150 -5.42 -17.14 -9.84
N PHE A 151 -4.33 -16.51 -10.26
CA PHE A 151 -4.16 -15.94 -11.60
C PHE A 151 -2.81 -16.33 -12.23
N PRO A 152 -2.45 -17.63 -12.29
CA PRO A 152 -1.11 -18.05 -12.70
C PRO A 152 -0.73 -17.60 -14.12
N THR A 153 -1.66 -17.66 -15.07
CA THR A 153 -1.42 -17.21 -16.45
C THR A 153 -1.13 -15.72 -16.53
N LEU A 154 -1.89 -14.90 -15.79
CA LEU A 154 -1.66 -13.45 -15.73
C LEU A 154 -0.31 -13.15 -15.08
N VAL A 155 0.03 -13.82 -13.98
CA VAL A 155 1.31 -13.62 -13.28
C VAL A 155 2.48 -13.91 -14.20
N GLU A 156 2.48 -15.06 -14.89
CA GLU A 156 3.52 -15.39 -15.87
C GLU A 156 3.59 -14.36 -17.00
N ALA A 157 2.44 -13.94 -17.56
CA ALA A 157 2.39 -12.93 -18.61
C ALA A 157 3.00 -11.58 -18.16
N VAL A 158 2.70 -11.12 -16.94
CA VAL A 158 3.26 -9.88 -16.37
C VAL A 158 4.77 -10.02 -16.18
N LEU A 159 5.26 -11.13 -15.62
CA LEU A 159 6.70 -11.36 -15.42
C LEU A 159 7.48 -11.41 -16.73
N ARG A 160 6.84 -11.87 -17.82
CA ARG A 160 7.42 -11.91 -19.17
C ARG A 160 7.19 -10.65 -20.00
N GLU A 161 6.44 -9.68 -19.46
CA GLU A 161 5.98 -8.51 -20.19
C GLU A 161 5.19 -8.85 -21.47
N ASP A 162 4.48 -9.99 -21.46
CA ASP A 162 3.56 -10.39 -22.53
C ASP A 162 2.22 -9.65 -22.36
N TRP A 163 2.21 -8.37 -22.74
CA TRP A 163 1.07 -7.48 -22.57
C TRP A 163 -0.17 -7.92 -23.37
N ASP A 164 0.03 -8.65 -24.47
CA ASP A 164 -1.05 -9.27 -25.22
C ASP A 164 -1.74 -10.34 -24.37
N GLU A 165 -0.99 -11.19 -23.69
CA GLU A 165 -1.55 -12.19 -22.78
C GLU A 165 -2.14 -11.57 -21.51
N VAL A 166 -1.52 -10.52 -20.95
CA VAL A 166 -2.11 -9.74 -19.86
C VAL A 166 -3.49 -9.21 -20.26
N SER A 167 -3.63 -8.67 -21.48
CA SER A 167 -4.91 -8.14 -21.98
C SER A 167 -6.03 -9.18 -22.09
N ARG A 168 -5.69 -10.47 -22.21
CA ARG A 168 -6.68 -11.56 -22.27
C ARG A 168 -7.12 -12.05 -20.89
N HIS A 169 -6.34 -11.76 -19.85
CA HIS A 169 -6.48 -12.39 -18.53
C HIS A 169 -6.63 -11.42 -17.35
N TYR A 170 -6.59 -10.10 -17.59
CA TYR A 170 -6.67 -9.10 -16.52
C TYR A 170 -8.07 -8.90 -15.93
N GLU A 171 -9.13 -9.33 -16.62
CA GLU A 171 -10.50 -9.04 -16.19
C GLU A 171 -10.84 -9.74 -14.88
N ARG A 172 -11.27 -8.94 -13.91
CA ARG A 172 -11.71 -9.41 -12.60
C ARG A 172 -13.22 -9.55 -12.54
N PHE A 173 -13.66 -10.55 -11.79
CA PHE A 173 -15.07 -10.88 -11.55
C PHE A 173 -15.34 -11.04 -10.06
N SER A 174 -16.55 -10.70 -9.63
CA SER A 174 -17.08 -10.98 -8.29
C SER A 174 -18.50 -11.51 -8.42
N ALA A 175 -18.79 -12.64 -7.75
CA ALA A 175 -20.09 -13.32 -7.84
C ALA A 175 -20.58 -13.59 -9.28
N GLY A 176 -19.66 -13.80 -10.23
CA GLY A 176 -19.96 -14.05 -11.65
C GLY A 176 -20.14 -12.80 -12.50
N GLU A 177 -20.12 -11.61 -11.90
CA GLU A 177 -20.25 -10.33 -12.60
C GLU A 177 -18.88 -9.65 -12.75
N PRO A 178 -18.59 -9.00 -13.89
CA PRO A 178 -17.35 -8.28 -14.10
C PRO A 178 -17.27 -7.04 -13.21
N LEU A 179 -16.08 -6.77 -12.69
CA LEU A 179 -15.78 -5.53 -11.95
C LEU A 179 -15.49 -4.40 -12.95
N PHE A 180 -16.52 -3.93 -13.65
CA PHE A 180 -16.41 -3.00 -14.79
C PHE A 180 -15.47 -1.81 -14.53
N TYR A 181 -15.68 -1.04 -13.47
CA TYR A 181 -14.84 0.12 -13.16
C TYR A 181 -13.37 -0.27 -12.97
N ARG A 182 -13.10 -1.33 -12.21
CA ARG A 182 -11.74 -1.77 -11.96
C ARG A 182 -11.06 -2.29 -13.23
N ASN A 183 -11.79 -3.06 -14.04
CA ASN A 183 -11.28 -3.57 -15.31
C ASN A 183 -11.00 -2.42 -16.29
N GLU A 184 -11.90 -1.44 -16.38
CA GLU A 184 -11.70 -0.25 -17.21
C GLU A 184 -10.46 0.55 -16.76
N MET A 185 -10.34 0.84 -15.47
CA MET A 185 -9.18 1.55 -14.93
C MET A 185 -7.88 0.76 -15.14
N PHE A 186 -7.91 -0.58 -15.00
CA PHE A 186 -6.73 -1.41 -15.26
C PHE A 186 -6.28 -1.28 -16.71
N TYR A 187 -7.22 -1.39 -17.65
CA TYR A 187 -6.93 -1.23 -19.07
C TYR A 187 -6.34 0.15 -19.37
N GLN A 188 -7.01 1.21 -18.89
CA GLN A 188 -6.55 2.58 -19.10
C GLN A 188 -5.20 2.85 -18.46
N THR A 189 -4.85 2.22 -17.34
CA THR A 189 -3.57 2.48 -16.66
C THR A 189 -2.43 1.67 -17.27
N PHE A 190 -2.70 0.40 -17.61
CA PHE A 190 -1.65 -0.57 -17.88
C PHE A 190 -1.71 -1.20 -19.25
N LEU A 191 -2.68 -0.91 -20.11
CA LEU A 191 -2.79 -1.57 -21.43
C LEU A 191 -3.00 -0.57 -22.57
N ASP A 192 -3.63 0.58 -22.32
CA ASP A 192 -3.75 1.66 -23.28
C ASP A 192 -2.34 2.24 -23.61
N PRO A 193 -1.86 2.14 -24.86
CA PRO A 193 -0.54 2.63 -25.24
C PRO A 193 -0.30 4.12 -24.95
N GLU A 194 -1.33 4.97 -25.06
CA GLU A 194 -1.18 6.40 -24.79
C GLU A 194 -1.00 6.70 -23.31
N ALA A 195 -1.67 5.92 -22.46
CA ALA A 195 -1.63 6.08 -21.01
C ALA A 195 -0.42 5.39 -20.37
N VAL A 196 0.06 4.27 -20.93
CA VAL A 196 1.27 3.59 -20.44
C VAL A 196 2.50 4.51 -20.53
N ASP A 197 2.66 5.24 -21.64
CA ASP A 197 3.75 6.22 -21.78
C ASP A 197 3.65 7.34 -20.72
N GLN A 198 2.44 7.80 -20.41
CA GLN A 198 2.22 8.80 -19.35
C GLN A 198 2.52 8.22 -17.96
N PHE A 199 2.09 6.98 -17.70
CA PHE A 199 2.35 6.28 -16.45
C PHE A 199 3.86 6.10 -16.23
N GLU A 200 4.60 5.60 -17.21
CA GLU A 200 6.05 5.38 -17.11
C GLU A 200 6.81 6.69 -16.88
N LYS A 201 6.43 7.77 -17.58
CA LYS A 201 6.98 9.12 -17.33
C LYS A 201 6.68 9.63 -15.93
N SER A 202 5.46 9.41 -15.43
CA SER A 202 5.08 9.85 -14.09
C SER A 202 5.90 9.13 -13.01
N VAL A 203 6.18 7.84 -13.20
CA VAL A 203 7.04 7.05 -12.32
C VAL A 203 8.47 7.58 -12.33
N GLU A 204 9.02 7.90 -13.51
CA GLU A 204 10.37 8.44 -13.64
C GLU A 204 10.50 9.79 -12.91
N ILE A 205 9.57 10.71 -13.16
CA ILE A 205 9.51 12.01 -12.47
C ILE A 205 9.42 11.83 -10.95
N ASN A 206 8.58 10.91 -10.47
CA ASN A 206 8.45 10.64 -9.04
C ASN A 206 9.74 10.10 -8.42
N ARG A 207 10.47 9.23 -9.13
CA ARG A 207 11.79 8.75 -8.67
C ARG A 207 12.78 9.90 -8.55
N GLU A 208 12.79 10.82 -9.50
CA GLU A 208 13.65 12.00 -9.45
C GLU A 208 13.28 12.91 -8.27
N ILE A 209 11.98 13.15 -8.03
CA ILE A 209 11.51 13.95 -6.88
C ILE A 209 11.97 13.32 -5.56
N ILE A 210 11.76 12.02 -5.37
CA ILE A 210 12.17 11.31 -4.13
C ILE A 210 13.69 11.40 -3.94
N ALA A 211 14.47 11.24 -5.02
CA ALA A 211 15.91 11.37 -4.95
C ALA A 211 16.34 12.80 -4.53
N ILE A 212 15.66 13.83 -5.06
CA ILE A 212 15.90 15.22 -4.69
C ILE A 212 15.52 15.48 -3.22
N GLU A 213 14.37 14.99 -2.77
CA GLU A 213 13.92 15.13 -1.38
C GLU A 213 14.92 14.49 -0.40
N GLY A 214 15.40 13.28 -0.68
CA GLY A 214 16.44 12.65 0.12
C GLY A 214 17.75 13.44 0.16
N MET A 215 18.16 14.01 -0.97
CA MET A 215 19.34 14.90 -1.02
C MET A 215 19.13 16.18 -0.19
N LEU A 216 17.92 16.73 -0.15
CA LEU A 216 17.60 17.91 0.65
C LEU A 216 17.63 17.60 2.15
N ASP A 217 17.11 16.45 2.55
CA ASP A 217 17.16 15.98 3.95
C ASP A 217 18.61 15.78 4.41
N ASP A 218 19.47 15.20 3.56
CA ASP A 218 20.90 15.04 3.85
C ASP A 218 21.62 16.40 4.01
N ILE A 219 21.28 17.39 3.17
CA ILE A 219 21.83 18.75 3.29
C ILE A 219 21.38 19.38 4.60
N ALA A 220 20.09 19.30 4.92
CA ALA A 220 19.53 19.85 6.15
C ALA A 220 20.15 19.20 7.40
N ALA A 221 20.38 17.88 7.39
CA ALA A 221 21.04 17.16 8.47
C ALA A 221 22.50 17.62 8.66
N ASN A 222 23.25 17.79 7.57
CA ASN A 222 24.63 18.26 7.63
C ASN A 222 24.74 19.71 8.15
N ASP A 223 23.85 20.61 7.73
CA ASP A 223 23.83 21.99 8.22
C ASP A 223 23.57 22.04 9.74
N ILE A 224 22.67 21.19 10.24
CA ILE A 224 22.38 21.06 11.68
C ILE A 224 23.59 20.51 12.44
N GLU A 225 24.28 19.50 11.91
CA GLU A 225 25.49 18.95 12.52
C GLU A 225 26.63 19.99 12.58
N GLU A 226 26.85 20.75 11.50
CA GLU A 226 27.85 21.81 11.48
C GLU A 226 27.55 22.91 12.51
N ASP A 227 26.29 23.35 12.63
CA ASP A 227 25.90 24.37 13.59
C ASP A 227 25.99 23.86 15.05
N ALA A 228 25.64 22.59 15.31
CA ALA A 228 25.82 21.96 16.61
C ALA A 228 27.31 21.88 17.01
N GLN A 229 28.20 21.57 16.05
CA GLN A 229 29.63 21.51 16.27
C GLN A 229 30.22 22.90 16.56
N ARG A 230 29.79 23.95 15.84
CA ARG A 230 30.21 25.34 16.10
C ARG A 230 29.83 25.81 17.50
N LEU A 231 28.62 25.50 17.95
CA LEU A 231 28.15 25.85 19.30
C LEU A 231 28.96 25.14 20.40
N GLN A 232 29.29 23.87 20.22
CA GLN A 232 30.15 23.14 21.16
C GLN A 232 31.57 23.71 21.23
N ASP A 233 32.14 24.12 20.09
CA ASP A 233 33.46 24.73 20.02
C ASP A 233 33.49 26.13 20.68
N GLU A 234 32.39 26.91 20.57
CA GLU A 234 32.25 28.20 21.25
C GLU A 234 32.12 28.06 22.77
N ASP A 235 31.29 27.12 23.26
CA ASP A 235 31.16 26.83 24.69
C ASP A 235 32.47 26.29 25.30
N SER A 236 33.21 25.48 24.54
CA SER A 236 34.53 24.96 24.95
C SER A 236 35.58 26.07 25.07
N ARG A 237 35.47 27.13 24.26
CA ARG A 237 36.35 28.31 24.36
C ARG A 237 35.97 29.21 25.52
N LEU A 238 34.67 29.39 25.78
CA LEU A 238 34.17 30.22 26.88
C LEU A 238 34.40 29.62 28.27
N SER A 239 34.55 28.29 28.36
CA SER A 239 34.79 27.56 29.60
C SER A 239 36.28 27.36 29.95
N ALA A 240 37.19 27.82 29.07
CA ALA A 240 38.63 27.72 29.25
C ALA A 240 39.32 29.01 29.77
N ASP A 241 38.57 30.10 29.93
CA ASP A 241 38.98 31.38 30.56
C ASP A 241 38.47 31.49 32.01
#